data_AF-A0A1D9MLC9-F1
#
_entry.id   AF-A0A1D9MLC9-F1
#
_cell.length_a   1.000
_cell.length_b   1.000
_cell.length_c   1.000
_cell.angle_alpha   90.00
_cell.angle_beta   90.00
_cell.angle_gamma   90.00
#
_symmetry.space_group_name_H-M   'P 1'
#
loop_
_entity.id
_entity.type
_entity.pdbx_description
1 polymer ?
#
loop_
_entity_poly.entity_id
_entity_poly.type
_entity_poly.pdbx_seq_one_letter_code
_entity_poly.pdbx_strand_id
1 'polypeptide(L)'
;MSITFDYDLPAGKRGIIVANLQALYDEKPRYLGAPSYGYQVGPATVSRNGTITWEGKQPSKKDVRDLLGLLGEDDFYPDNLFDLRHWLETKQPRTTTPQAKPGEAEPEELVADGLTVTIPCNTLTDAALERFKALVNAKGPLIQAALNLEALPIEVTDDEVRMPWIQRPCTPSEAHALTQLVGAMLTMARDAKRVTAKPKEESNPRYAMRCFLLRLGFIGPEHKALRKTLMGDLAGSAAWRTPPAEDAQPAAKASLVGRRVRLDDTSDPYTTLAPGTEGTINHVDDLGTLHVAWDDGSTLGLVPGEDSYTLL
;
A
#
# COMPACT_ATOMS: atom_id res chain seq x y z
N MET A 1 -9.96 4.37 -17.30
CA MET A 1 -9.21 3.66 -16.23
C MET A 1 -8.34 2.64 -16.93
N SER A 2 -7.01 2.75 -16.80
CA SER A 2 -6.08 1.71 -17.27
C SER A 2 -6.10 0.56 -16.28
N ILE A 3 -6.30 -0.66 -16.77
CA ILE A 3 -6.30 -1.85 -15.92
C ILE A 3 -4.86 -2.33 -15.77
N THR A 4 -4.45 -2.56 -14.53
CA THR A 4 -3.14 -3.12 -14.17
C THR A 4 -3.32 -4.28 -13.22
N PHE A 5 -2.43 -5.26 -13.27
CA PHE A 5 -2.34 -6.31 -12.26
C PHE A 5 -1.03 -6.07 -11.52
N ASP A 6 -1.14 -5.62 -10.28
CA ASP A 6 0.00 -5.13 -9.52
C ASP A 6 0.70 -6.30 -8.79
N TYR A 7 2.02 -6.36 -8.91
CA TYR A 7 2.87 -7.36 -8.28
C TYR A 7 4.19 -6.75 -7.80
N ASP A 8 4.75 -7.31 -6.73
CA ASP A 8 6.11 -7.02 -6.26
C ASP A 8 6.95 -8.32 -6.15
N LEU A 9 7.31 -8.88 -7.31
CA LEU A 9 7.98 -10.18 -7.41
C LEU A 9 9.49 -10.05 -7.65
N PRO A 10 10.29 -10.95 -7.06
CA PRO A 10 11.67 -11.16 -7.47
C PRO A 10 11.77 -11.55 -8.96
N ALA A 11 12.83 -11.13 -9.63
CA ALA A 11 13.00 -11.29 -11.09
C ALA A 11 12.92 -12.76 -11.61
N GLY A 12 13.00 -13.78 -10.76
CA GLY A 12 12.84 -15.18 -11.16
C GLY A 12 11.39 -15.71 -11.14
N LYS A 13 10.43 -14.97 -10.58
CA LYS A 13 9.07 -15.49 -10.31
C LYS A 13 7.99 -15.07 -11.31
N ARG A 14 8.27 -14.11 -12.20
CA ARG A 14 7.30 -13.64 -13.21
C ARG A 14 7.00 -14.64 -14.34
N GLY A 15 7.69 -15.78 -14.40
CA GLY A 15 7.48 -16.81 -15.42
C GLY A 15 6.07 -17.39 -15.42
N ILE A 16 5.45 -17.54 -14.24
CA ILE A 16 4.07 -18.01 -14.08
C ILE A 16 3.08 -17.02 -14.71
N ILE A 17 3.31 -15.71 -14.52
CA ILE A 17 2.50 -14.66 -15.14
C ILE A 17 2.60 -14.72 -16.67
N VAL A 18 3.82 -14.87 -17.19
CA VAL A 18 4.09 -14.92 -18.64
C VAL A 18 3.41 -16.15 -19.27
N ALA A 19 3.47 -17.31 -18.60
CA ALA A 19 2.80 -18.52 -19.06
C ALA A 19 1.27 -18.39 -19.09
N ASN A 20 0.68 -17.80 -18.04
CA ASN A 20 -0.77 -17.57 -17.97
C ASN A 20 -1.26 -16.53 -19.00
N LEU A 21 -0.49 -15.48 -19.28
CA LEU A 21 -0.79 -14.54 -20.36
C LEU A 21 -0.65 -15.18 -21.75
N GLN A 22 0.32 -16.08 -21.93
CA GLN A 22 0.47 -16.83 -23.17
C GLN A 22 -0.75 -17.74 -23.40
N ALA A 23 -1.24 -18.40 -22.34
CA ALA A 23 -2.46 -19.20 -22.41
C ALA A 23 -3.72 -18.35 -22.68
N LEU A 24 -3.80 -17.15 -22.11
CA LEU A 24 -4.92 -16.23 -22.32
C LEU A 24 -5.00 -15.70 -23.76
N TYR A 25 -3.87 -15.30 -24.35
CA TYR A 25 -3.83 -14.66 -25.67
C TYR A 25 -3.50 -15.61 -26.82
N ASP A 26 -3.07 -16.84 -26.52
CA ASP A 26 -2.53 -17.80 -27.50
C ASP A 26 -1.36 -17.23 -28.33
N GLU A 27 -0.56 -16.35 -27.69
CA GLU A 27 0.57 -15.66 -28.31
C GLU A 27 1.87 -15.95 -27.57
N LYS A 28 2.96 -16.15 -28.32
CA LYS A 28 4.27 -16.45 -27.73
C LYS A 28 4.86 -15.20 -27.04
N PRO A 29 5.44 -15.33 -25.84
CA PRO A 29 6.05 -14.22 -25.14
C PRO A 29 7.30 -13.73 -25.87
N ARG A 30 7.39 -12.41 -26.07
CA ARG A 30 8.55 -11.71 -26.62
C ARG A 30 9.30 -11.01 -25.49
N TYR A 31 10.56 -11.36 -25.30
CA TYR A 31 11.42 -10.66 -24.35
C TYR A 31 11.85 -9.30 -24.90
N LEU A 32 11.70 -8.24 -24.11
CA LEU A 32 11.94 -6.86 -24.54
C LEU A 32 13.39 -6.38 -24.35
N GLY A 33 14.22 -7.16 -23.64
CA GLY A 33 15.62 -6.81 -23.40
C GLY A 33 15.80 -5.58 -22.51
N ALA A 34 17.02 -5.03 -22.46
CA ALA A 34 17.31 -3.82 -21.72
C ALA A 34 16.66 -2.58 -22.40
N PRO A 35 16.25 -1.55 -21.64
CA PRO A 35 16.39 -1.40 -20.18
C PRO A 35 15.21 -1.98 -19.37
N SER A 36 14.11 -2.41 -20.00
CA SER A 36 12.89 -2.79 -19.27
C SER A 36 12.93 -4.19 -18.66
N TYR A 37 13.69 -5.12 -19.25
CA TYR A 37 13.75 -6.55 -18.90
C TYR A 37 12.36 -7.23 -18.84
N GLY A 38 11.37 -6.63 -19.50
CA GLY A 38 9.98 -7.08 -19.51
C GLY A 38 9.71 -8.14 -20.58
N TYR A 39 8.51 -8.70 -20.52
CA TYR A 39 7.95 -9.57 -21.55
C TYR A 39 6.70 -8.95 -22.14
N GLN A 40 6.59 -8.96 -23.46
CA GLN A 40 5.36 -8.64 -24.17
C GLN A 40 4.66 -9.95 -24.54
N VAL A 41 3.37 -10.06 -24.22
CA VAL A 41 2.53 -11.22 -24.55
C VAL A 41 1.19 -10.69 -25.07
N GLY A 42 1.00 -10.76 -26.40
CA GLY A 42 -0.10 -10.06 -27.05
C GLY A 42 -0.12 -8.56 -26.71
N PRO A 43 -1.26 -7.99 -26.27
CA PRO A 43 -1.36 -6.57 -25.90
C PRO A 43 -0.84 -6.28 -24.48
N ALA A 44 -0.44 -7.29 -23.71
CA ALA A 44 0.03 -7.13 -22.33
C ALA A 44 1.56 -7.05 -22.25
N THR A 45 2.05 -6.21 -21.35
CA THR A 45 3.46 -6.09 -20.98
C THR A 45 3.62 -6.46 -19.51
N VAL A 46 4.45 -7.45 -19.24
CA VAL A 46 4.88 -7.88 -17.90
C VAL A 46 6.22 -7.23 -17.59
N SER A 47 6.23 -6.36 -16.60
CA SER A 47 7.44 -5.66 -16.14
C SER A 47 8.32 -6.56 -15.25
N ARG A 48 9.52 -6.08 -14.88
CA ARG A 48 10.52 -6.86 -14.14
C ARG A 48 10.02 -7.38 -12.79
N ASN A 49 9.20 -6.59 -12.08
CA ASN A 49 8.57 -6.94 -10.80
C ASN A 49 7.28 -7.77 -10.97
N GLY A 50 6.89 -8.09 -12.20
CA GLY A 50 5.71 -8.89 -12.51
C GLY A 50 4.43 -8.09 -12.76
N THR A 51 4.43 -6.77 -12.58
CA THR A 51 3.22 -5.97 -12.86
C THR A 51 2.84 -6.08 -14.33
N ILE A 52 1.56 -6.37 -14.59
CA ILE A 52 0.98 -6.50 -15.93
C ILE A 52 0.30 -5.19 -16.30
N THR A 53 0.63 -4.68 -17.47
CA THR A 53 0.07 -3.46 -18.05
C THR A 53 -0.34 -3.70 -19.50
N TRP A 54 -1.24 -2.88 -20.03
CA TRP A 54 -1.64 -2.95 -21.44
C TRP A 54 -1.33 -1.62 -22.11
N GLU A 55 -0.37 -1.64 -23.03
CA GLU A 55 -0.03 -0.49 -23.85
C GLU A 55 -0.95 -0.48 -25.09
N GLY A 56 -1.87 0.49 -25.14
CA GLY A 56 -2.88 0.58 -26.19
C GLY A 56 -4.20 -0.08 -25.82
N LYS A 57 -4.52 -1.23 -26.44
CA LYS A 57 -5.84 -1.87 -26.28
C LYS A 57 -5.95 -2.49 -24.89
N GLN A 58 -6.81 -1.88 -24.06
CA GLN A 58 -7.13 -2.37 -22.72
C GLN A 58 -7.82 -3.75 -22.76
N PRO A 59 -7.64 -4.58 -21.72
CA PRO A 59 -8.28 -5.88 -21.65
C PRO A 59 -9.79 -5.71 -21.43
N SER A 60 -10.59 -6.59 -22.01
CA SER A 60 -12.01 -6.66 -21.73
C SER A 60 -12.25 -7.23 -20.33
N LYS A 61 -13.47 -7.04 -19.78
CA LYS A 61 -13.88 -7.69 -18.53
C LYS A 61 -13.79 -9.22 -18.60
N LYS A 62 -13.98 -9.79 -19.78
CA LYS A 62 -13.83 -11.23 -19.99
C LYS A 62 -12.36 -11.60 -19.80
N ASP A 63 -11.45 -10.90 -20.48
CA ASP A 63 -10.01 -11.17 -20.43
C ASP A 63 -9.46 -11.05 -18.99
N VAL A 64 -9.90 -10.03 -18.24
CA VAL A 64 -9.52 -9.85 -16.84
C VAL A 64 -10.05 -10.98 -15.95
N ARG A 65 -11.28 -11.44 -16.16
CA ARG A 65 -11.87 -12.57 -15.41
C ARG A 65 -11.14 -13.87 -15.73
N ASP A 66 -10.89 -14.13 -17.00
CA ASP A 66 -10.24 -15.36 -17.47
C ASP A 66 -8.79 -15.41 -16.99
N LEU A 67 -8.07 -14.27 -17.03
CA LEU A 67 -6.72 -14.16 -16.45
C LEU A 67 -6.70 -14.40 -14.93
N LEU A 68 -7.65 -13.83 -14.19
CA LEU A 68 -7.78 -14.10 -12.74
C LEU A 68 -8.13 -15.56 -12.42
N GLY A 69 -8.86 -16.23 -13.33
CA GLY A 69 -9.14 -17.66 -13.24
C GLY A 69 -7.87 -18.48 -13.39
N LEU A 70 -7.13 -18.26 -14.48
CA LEU A 70 -5.86 -18.94 -14.78
C LEU A 70 -4.83 -18.75 -13.66
N LEU A 71 -4.64 -17.50 -13.22
CA LEU A 71 -3.76 -17.17 -12.10
C LEU A 71 -4.19 -17.84 -10.78
N GLY A 72 -5.48 -18.10 -10.61
CA GLY A 72 -6.01 -18.77 -9.43
C GLY A 72 -5.79 -20.28 -9.40
N GLU A 73 -5.61 -20.93 -10.54
CA GLU A 73 -5.25 -22.36 -10.60
C GLU A 73 -3.84 -22.59 -10.02
N ASP A 74 -2.96 -21.60 -10.15
CA ASP A 74 -1.59 -21.59 -9.61
C ASP A 74 -1.48 -20.92 -8.21
N ASP A 75 -2.60 -20.55 -7.58
CA ASP A 75 -2.66 -19.75 -6.33
C ASP A 75 -1.82 -18.45 -6.40
N PHE A 76 -1.81 -17.81 -7.58
CA PHE A 76 -0.89 -16.72 -7.94
C PHE A 76 -1.62 -15.41 -8.25
N TYR A 77 -2.20 -14.78 -7.24
CA TYR A 77 -3.05 -13.59 -7.41
C TYR A 77 -2.28 -12.25 -7.33
N PRO A 78 -2.76 -11.19 -8.01
CA PRO A 78 -2.18 -9.84 -7.93
C PRO A 78 -2.53 -9.13 -6.61
N ASP A 79 -1.68 -8.18 -6.19
CA ASP A 79 -1.83 -7.40 -4.95
C ASP A 79 -3.10 -6.51 -4.95
N ASN A 80 -3.59 -6.19 -6.14
CA ASN A 80 -4.81 -5.42 -6.39
C ASN A 80 -6.02 -6.30 -6.81
N LEU A 81 -6.03 -7.60 -6.47
CA LEU A 81 -7.12 -8.54 -6.76
C LEU A 81 -8.52 -8.00 -6.43
N PHE A 82 -8.68 -7.35 -5.29
CA PHE A 82 -9.97 -6.79 -4.85
C PHE A 82 -10.44 -5.63 -5.74
N ASP A 83 -9.52 -4.77 -6.19
CA ASP A 83 -9.84 -3.65 -7.07
C ASP A 83 -10.24 -4.17 -8.47
N LEU A 84 -9.57 -5.23 -8.95
CA LEU A 84 -9.90 -5.91 -10.20
C LEU A 84 -11.26 -6.63 -10.13
N ARG A 85 -11.56 -7.32 -9.02
CA ARG A 85 -12.88 -7.97 -8.82
C ARG A 85 -14.00 -6.94 -8.74
N HIS A 86 -13.79 -5.85 -8.00
CA HIS A 86 -14.75 -4.76 -7.93
C HIS A 86 -14.97 -4.12 -9.31
N TRP A 87 -13.89 -3.90 -10.07
CA TRP A 87 -13.98 -3.42 -11.45
C TRP A 87 -14.73 -4.38 -12.37
N LEU A 88 -14.60 -5.70 -12.22
CA LEU A 88 -15.39 -6.68 -12.98
C LEU A 88 -16.90 -6.57 -12.68
N GLU A 89 -17.26 -6.29 -11.44
CA GLU A 89 -18.64 -6.22 -10.93
C GLU A 89 -19.36 -4.91 -11.27
N THR A 90 -18.62 -3.81 -11.50
CA THR A 90 -19.21 -2.52 -11.91
C THR A 90 -19.94 -2.61 -13.27
N LYS A 91 -21.27 -2.70 -13.29
CA LYS A 91 -22.02 -2.55 -14.55
C LYS A 91 -21.79 -1.11 -15.08
N GLN A 92 -21.44 -0.97 -16.36
CA GLN A 92 -21.16 0.35 -16.97
C GLN A 92 -22.31 1.34 -16.68
N PRO A 93 -22.02 2.60 -16.32
CA PRO A 93 -23.06 3.60 -16.09
C PRO A 93 -23.67 4.03 -17.42
N ARG A 94 -25.00 3.95 -17.53
CA ARG A 94 -25.73 4.83 -18.46
C ARG A 94 -25.72 6.23 -17.86
N THR A 95 -25.32 7.19 -18.68
CA THR A 95 -25.35 8.63 -18.38
C THR A 95 -26.76 9.08 -18.02
N THR A 96 -26.97 9.50 -16.77
CA THR A 96 -27.97 10.52 -16.42
C THR A 96 -27.60 11.12 -15.07
N THR A 97 -27.40 12.43 -15.08
CA THR A 97 -27.29 13.34 -13.94
C THR A 97 -28.29 12.98 -12.83
N PRO A 98 -27.91 12.91 -11.54
CA PRO A 98 -28.86 12.56 -10.49
C PRO A 98 -29.80 13.73 -10.21
N GLN A 99 -31.01 13.63 -10.74
CA GLN A 99 -32.19 14.28 -10.17
C GLN A 99 -32.81 13.26 -9.20
N ALA A 100 -32.94 13.65 -7.94
CA ALA A 100 -33.31 12.77 -6.84
C ALA A 100 -34.77 12.27 -6.91
N LYS A 101 -34.92 10.99 -6.56
CA LYS A 101 -36.03 10.29 -5.84
C LYS A 101 -36.62 9.08 -6.59
N PRO A 102 -37.18 8.09 -5.87
CA PRO A 102 -36.69 7.45 -4.65
C PRO A 102 -36.84 5.91 -4.71
N GLY A 103 -35.93 5.17 -4.06
CA GLY A 103 -36.19 3.78 -3.68
C GLY A 103 -35.44 2.71 -4.48
N GLU A 104 -34.13 2.66 -4.28
CA GLU A 104 -33.38 1.40 -4.14
C GLU A 104 -32.15 1.76 -3.31
N ALA A 105 -32.09 1.20 -2.10
CA ALA A 105 -31.35 1.73 -0.97
C ALA A 105 -29.83 1.79 -1.20
N GLU A 106 -29.24 2.95 -0.86
CA GLU A 106 -27.87 3.07 -0.39
C GLU A 106 -27.62 1.97 0.66
N PRO A 107 -26.46 1.30 0.70
CA PRO A 107 -26.12 0.55 1.90
C PRO A 107 -26.14 1.56 3.04
N GLU A 108 -27.15 1.43 3.91
CA GLU A 108 -27.42 2.32 5.02
C GLU A 108 -26.10 2.73 5.69
N GLU A 109 -25.86 4.04 5.79
CA GLU A 109 -25.05 4.58 6.88
C GLU A 109 -25.74 4.19 8.20
N LEU A 110 -25.50 2.95 8.63
CA LEU A 110 -25.74 2.54 10.02
C LEU A 110 -24.62 3.15 10.83
N VAL A 111 -24.81 4.43 11.12
CA VAL A 111 -24.09 5.14 12.15
C VAL A 111 -24.67 4.66 13.48
N ALA A 112 -24.05 3.65 14.08
CA ALA A 112 -24.38 3.31 15.46
C ALA A 112 -23.96 4.49 16.36
N ASP A 113 -24.81 4.89 17.30
CA ASP A 113 -24.55 6.01 18.23
C ASP A 113 -23.27 5.81 19.08
N GLY A 114 -22.77 4.57 19.12
CA GLY A 114 -21.51 4.18 19.72
C GLY A 114 -21.26 2.69 19.56
N LEU A 115 -20.09 2.24 20.00
CA LEU A 115 -19.74 0.83 20.09
C LEU A 115 -19.13 0.52 21.46
N THR A 116 -19.75 -0.46 22.12
CA THR A 116 -19.21 -1.09 23.33
C THR A 116 -18.95 -2.55 23.03
N VAL A 117 -17.69 -2.98 23.17
CA VAL A 117 -17.34 -4.41 23.09
C VAL A 117 -17.49 -5.00 24.49
N THR A 118 -18.28 -6.07 24.62
CA THR A 118 -18.48 -6.78 25.89
C THR A 118 -17.97 -8.21 25.81
N ILE A 119 -17.48 -8.72 26.94
CA ILE A 119 -17.09 -10.12 27.10
C ILE A 119 -17.59 -10.63 28.46
N PRO A 120 -18.10 -11.87 28.55
CA PRO A 120 -18.48 -12.43 29.84
C PRO A 120 -17.24 -12.66 30.72
N CYS A 121 -17.32 -12.31 32.00
CA CYS A 121 -16.24 -12.45 32.97
C CYS A 121 -15.76 -13.90 33.09
N ASN A 122 -16.66 -14.88 32.94
CA ASN A 122 -16.31 -16.31 32.99
C ASN A 122 -15.34 -16.76 31.87
N THR A 123 -15.14 -15.95 30.83
CA THR A 123 -14.22 -16.24 29.73
C THR A 123 -12.81 -15.71 29.99
N LEU A 124 -12.59 -14.94 31.06
CA LEU A 124 -11.30 -14.37 31.41
C LEU A 124 -10.92 -14.72 32.85
N THR A 125 -9.68 -15.13 33.06
CA THR A 125 -9.12 -15.20 34.41
C THR A 125 -8.70 -13.82 34.88
N ASP A 126 -8.66 -13.57 36.18
CA ASP A 126 -8.19 -12.29 36.75
C ASP A 126 -6.79 -11.92 36.24
N ALA A 127 -5.90 -12.91 36.14
CA ALA A 127 -4.55 -12.71 35.59
C ALA A 127 -4.57 -12.29 34.12
N ALA A 128 -5.47 -12.85 33.30
CA ALA A 128 -5.63 -12.43 31.90
C ALA A 128 -6.24 -11.02 31.82
N LEU A 129 -7.15 -10.67 32.72
CA LEU A 129 -7.76 -9.33 32.78
C LEU A 129 -6.72 -8.27 33.13
N GLU A 130 -5.87 -8.52 34.12
CA GLU A 130 -4.78 -7.61 34.47
C GLU A 130 -3.76 -7.45 33.33
N ARG A 131 -3.46 -8.53 32.60
CA ARG A 131 -2.62 -8.45 31.39
C ARG A 131 -3.30 -7.65 30.27
N PHE A 132 -4.60 -7.81 30.09
CA PHE A 132 -5.36 -7.04 29.11
C PHE A 132 -5.37 -5.55 29.47
N LYS A 133 -5.64 -5.19 30.73
CA LYS A 133 -5.52 -3.80 31.22
C LYS A 133 -4.12 -3.24 31.00
N ALA A 134 -3.07 -4.01 31.31
CA ALA A 134 -1.69 -3.62 31.07
C ALA A 134 -1.39 -3.40 29.58
N LEU A 135 -1.94 -4.25 28.71
CA LEU A 135 -1.78 -4.13 27.27
C LEU A 135 -2.49 -2.89 26.72
N VAL A 136 -3.74 -2.66 27.14
CA VAL A 136 -4.53 -1.47 26.79
C VAL A 136 -3.81 -0.21 27.26
N ASN A 137 -3.25 -0.19 28.47
CA ASN A 137 -2.44 0.93 28.94
C ASN A 137 -1.19 1.14 28.08
N ALA A 138 -0.46 0.07 27.77
CA ALA A 138 0.79 0.14 27.00
C ALA A 138 0.61 0.48 25.52
N LYS A 139 -0.59 0.27 24.96
CA LYS A 139 -0.93 0.55 23.56
C LYS A 139 -1.96 1.65 23.41
N GLY A 140 -2.45 2.20 24.52
CA GLY A 140 -3.53 3.17 24.58
C GLY A 140 -3.32 4.37 23.67
N PRO A 141 -2.15 5.04 23.72
CA PRO A 141 -1.88 6.18 22.83
C PRO A 141 -2.00 5.84 21.34
N LEU A 142 -1.62 4.62 20.92
CA LEU A 142 -1.75 4.19 19.52
C LEU A 142 -3.21 3.92 19.15
N ILE A 143 -3.97 3.27 20.04
CA ILE A 143 -5.39 2.93 19.80
C ILE A 143 -6.24 4.21 19.80
N GLN A 144 -5.98 5.12 20.75
CA GLN A 144 -6.62 6.43 20.84
C GLN A 144 -6.37 7.25 19.55
N ALA A 145 -5.13 7.32 19.07
CA ALA A 145 -4.81 8.02 17.83
C ALA A 145 -5.44 7.35 16.60
N ALA A 146 -5.48 6.02 16.55
CA ALA A 146 -5.98 5.28 15.38
C ALA A 146 -7.50 5.38 15.19
N LEU A 147 -8.26 5.47 16.28
CA LEU A 147 -9.71 5.49 16.27
C LEU A 147 -10.29 6.84 16.73
N ASN A 148 -9.43 7.86 16.90
CA ASN A 148 -9.78 9.18 17.41
C ASN A 148 -10.61 9.10 18.70
N LEU A 149 -10.03 8.50 19.74
CA LEU A 149 -10.66 8.25 21.04
C LEU A 149 -9.99 9.06 22.14
N GLU A 150 -10.78 9.60 23.06
CA GLU A 150 -10.26 10.35 24.21
C GLU A 150 -9.77 9.43 25.32
N ALA A 151 -10.46 8.31 25.56
CA ALA A 151 -10.15 7.40 26.65
C ALA A 151 -10.48 5.94 26.29
N LEU A 152 -9.86 5.00 27.02
CA LEU A 152 -10.07 3.55 26.85
C LEU A 152 -10.50 2.92 28.19
N PRO A 153 -11.66 3.30 28.75
CA PRO A 153 -12.15 2.71 30.00
C PRO A 153 -12.35 1.20 29.85
N ILE A 154 -12.11 0.47 30.94
CA ILE A 154 -12.43 -0.95 31.06
C ILE A 154 -13.29 -1.07 32.31
N GLU A 155 -14.59 -1.27 32.12
CA GLU A 155 -15.56 -1.42 33.18
C GLU A 155 -15.73 -2.91 33.48
N VAL A 156 -15.62 -3.29 34.74
CA VAL A 156 -15.77 -4.68 35.18
C VAL A 156 -16.97 -4.74 36.11
N THR A 157 -17.96 -5.56 35.75
CA THR A 157 -19.09 -5.93 36.61
C THR A 157 -18.95 -7.39 37.04
N ASP A 158 -19.90 -7.88 37.85
CA ASP A 158 -19.90 -9.28 38.30
C ASP A 158 -20.03 -10.27 37.12
N ASP A 159 -20.75 -9.89 36.06
CA ASP A 159 -21.06 -10.76 34.93
C ASP A 159 -20.19 -10.49 33.68
N GLU A 160 -19.81 -9.23 33.44
CA GLU A 160 -19.20 -8.81 32.16
C GLU A 160 -18.07 -7.78 32.32
N VAL A 161 -17.13 -7.82 31.37
CA VAL A 161 -16.14 -6.76 31.14
C VAL A 161 -16.57 -5.98 29.91
N ARG A 162 -16.65 -4.65 30.04
CA ARG A 162 -17.15 -3.73 29.00
C ARG A 162 -16.04 -2.76 28.59
N MET A 163 -15.89 -2.58 27.29
CA MET A 163 -14.99 -1.62 26.65
C MET A 163 -15.82 -0.60 25.87
N PRO A 164 -16.40 0.42 26.55
CA PRO A 164 -17.27 1.41 25.94
C PRO A 164 -16.44 2.51 25.26
N TRP A 165 -15.57 2.12 24.32
CA TRP A 165 -14.54 3.01 23.78
C TRP A 165 -15.06 4.01 22.75
N ILE A 166 -16.03 3.63 21.93
CA ILE A 166 -16.62 4.54 20.94
C ILE A 166 -17.95 5.05 21.49
N GLN A 167 -17.99 6.32 21.88
CA GLN A 167 -19.19 7.03 22.36
C GLN A 167 -19.73 8.02 21.33
N ARG A 168 -19.48 7.72 20.05
CA ARG A 168 -19.89 8.54 18.92
C ARG A 168 -20.39 7.63 17.79
N PRO A 169 -21.18 8.17 16.86
CA PRO A 169 -21.22 7.74 15.47
C PRO A 169 -19.93 7.06 14.98
N CYS A 170 -20.03 5.77 14.66
CA CYS A 170 -18.94 5.05 13.99
C CYS A 170 -19.42 4.27 12.78
N THR A 171 -18.51 4.14 11.82
CA THR A 171 -18.72 3.36 10.61
C THR A 171 -18.68 1.85 10.91
N PRO A 172 -19.33 1.01 10.08
CA PRO A 172 -19.20 -0.45 10.19
C PRO A 172 -17.75 -0.95 10.14
N SER A 173 -16.88 -0.25 9.41
CA SER A 173 -15.45 -0.59 9.32
C SER A 173 -14.70 -0.30 10.62
N GLU A 174 -14.94 0.84 11.27
CA GLU A 174 -14.41 1.14 12.61
C GLU A 174 -14.92 0.12 13.63
N ALA A 175 -16.22 -0.18 13.59
CA ALA A 175 -16.83 -1.15 14.50
C ALA A 175 -16.22 -2.55 14.37
N HIS A 176 -16.05 -3.02 13.13
CA HIS A 176 -15.41 -4.29 12.85
C HIS A 176 -13.94 -4.29 13.25
N ALA A 177 -13.18 -3.25 12.91
CA ALA A 177 -11.76 -3.15 13.24
C ALA A 177 -11.53 -3.13 14.76
N LEU A 178 -12.35 -2.39 15.51
CA LEU A 178 -12.28 -2.35 16.96
C LEU A 178 -12.59 -3.72 17.58
N THR A 179 -13.66 -4.37 17.13
CA THR A 179 -14.08 -5.68 17.63
C THR A 179 -12.98 -6.72 17.44
N GLN A 180 -12.39 -6.78 16.24
CA GLN A 180 -11.31 -7.69 15.91
C GLN A 180 -10.04 -7.38 16.72
N LEU A 181 -9.68 -6.10 16.85
CA LEU A 181 -8.53 -5.66 17.64
C LEU A 181 -8.66 -6.10 19.11
N VAL A 182 -9.80 -5.82 19.73
CA VAL A 182 -10.09 -6.19 21.12
C VAL A 182 -10.05 -7.71 21.29
N GLY A 183 -10.68 -8.47 20.38
CA GLY A 183 -10.64 -9.93 20.40
C GLY A 183 -9.22 -10.48 20.35
N ALA A 184 -8.37 -9.98 19.44
CA ALA A 184 -6.98 -10.41 19.33
C ALA A 184 -6.14 -10.01 20.56
N MET A 185 -6.38 -8.83 21.13
CA MET A 185 -5.73 -8.38 22.36
C MET A 185 -6.09 -9.26 23.56
N LEU A 186 -7.35 -9.69 23.67
CA LEU A 186 -7.81 -10.62 24.71
C LEU A 186 -7.19 -12.01 24.53
N THR A 187 -7.14 -12.53 23.31
CA THR A 187 -6.42 -13.79 23.00
C THR A 187 -4.97 -13.70 23.42
N MET A 188 -4.27 -12.63 23.06
CA MET A 188 -2.88 -12.43 23.47
C MET A 188 -2.73 -12.31 25.00
N ALA A 189 -3.68 -11.67 25.69
CA ALA A 189 -3.64 -11.54 27.15
C ALA A 189 -3.84 -12.89 27.88
N ARG A 190 -4.64 -13.80 27.31
CA ARG A 190 -4.81 -15.17 27.80
C ARG A 190 -3.52 -15.97 27.67
N ASP A 191 -2.86 -15.89 26.52
CA ASP A 191 -1.70 -16.74 26.20
C ASP A 191 -0.37 -16.22 26.75
N ALA A 192 -0.24 -14.90 26.95
CA ALA A 192 0.99 -14.29 27.40
C ALA A 192 1.31 -14.59 28.87
N LYS A 193 2.55 -15.05 29.14
CA LYS A 193 3.06 -15.20 30.52
C LYS A 193 3.34 -13.86 31.22
N ARG A 194 3.71 -12.83 30.45
CA ARG A 194 4.05 -11.48 30.92
C ARG A 194 3.68 -10.44 29.86
N VAL A 195 3.29 -9.25 30.31
CA VAL A 195 3.00 -8.08 29.45
C VAL A 195 3.69 -6.85 30.03
N THR A 196 4.24 -5.99 29.17
CA THR A 196 4.82 -4.71 29.60
C THR A 196 3.71 -3.67 29.70
N ALA A 197 3.49 -3.10 30.88
CA ALA A 197 2.39 -2.17 31.13
C ALA A 197 2.70 -0.71 30.77
N LYS A 198 3.99 -0.34 30.64
CA LYS A 198 4.39 1.06 30.49
C LYS A 198 4.02 1.60 29.10
N PRO A 199 3.24 2.69 29.01
CA PRO A 199 3.03 3.39 27.75
C PRO A 199 4.36 3.86 27.19
N LYS A 200 4.52 3.72 25.88
CA LYS A 200 5.70 4.20 25.18
C LYS A 200 5.26 5.24 24.16
N GLU A 201 5.85 6.41 24.25
CA GLU A 201 5.77 7.40 23.18
C GLU A 201 6.52 6.85 21.97
N GLU A 202 5.81 6.73 20.85
CA GLU A 202 6.35 6.24 19.60
C GLU A 202 6.51 7.42 18.65
N SER A 203 7.75 7.71 18.27
CA SER A 203 8.09 8.78 17.31
C SER A 203 7.49 8.55 15.91
N ASN A 204 7.11 7.31 15.60
CA ASN A 204 6.38 6.94 14.40
C ASN A 204 5.22 6.00 14.78
N PRO A 205 4.03 6.54 15.10
CA PRO A 205 2.90 5.75 15.54
C PRO A 205 2.38 4.80 14.46
N ARG A 206 2.47 5.17 13.17
CA ARG A 206 2.05 4.30 12.07
C ARG A 206 2.90 3.04 11.96
N TYR A 207 4.23 3.15 12.09
CA TYR A 207 5.13 1.99 12.14
C TYR A 207 4.86 1.14 13.39
N ALA A 208 4.71 1.78 14.54
CA ALA A 208 4.48 1.08 15.80
C ALA A 208 3.16 0.30 15.78
N MET A 209 2.10 0.88 15.23
CA MET A 209 0.81 0.22 15.02
C MET A 209 0.95 -0.97 14.06
N ARG A 210 1.65 -0.81 12.93
CA ARG A 210 1.93 -1.93 12.02
C ARG A 210 2.58 -3.11 12.76
N CYS A 211 3.65 -2.86 13.51
CA CYS A 211 4.33 -3.90 14.27
C CYS A 211 3.43 -4.55 15.33
N PHE A 212 2.53 -3.77 15.94
CA PHE A 212 1.56 -4.29 16.90
C PHE A 212 0.54 -5.20 16.22
N LEU A 213 -0.07 -4.78 15.10
CA LEU A 213 -1.02 -5.57 14.34
C LEU A 213 -0.42 -6.88 13.82
N LEU A 214 0.85 -6.88 13.40
CA LEU A 214 1.57 -8.09 13.03
C LEU A 214 1.71 -9.08 14.19
N ARG A 215 1.98 -8.59 15.42
CA ARG A 215 2.04 -9.47 16.61
C ARG A 215 0.69 -10.04 17.00
N LEU A 216 -0.39 -9.33 16.70
CA LEU A 216 -1.76 -9.80 16.90
C LEU A 216 -2.22 -10.80 15.82
N GLY A 217 -1.38 -11.09 14.83
CA GLY A 217 -1.69 -12.04 13.76
C GLY A 217 -2.44 -11.45 12.58
N PHE A 218 -2.58 -10.11 12.49
CA PHE A 218 -3.23 -9.45 11.36
C PHE A 218 -2.29 -9.38 10.13
N ILE A 219 -1.99 -10.54 9.56
CA ILE A 219 -1.07 -10.77 8.45
C ILE A 219 -1.86 -11.25 7.24
N GLY A 220 -1.58 -10.74 6.04
CA GLY A 220 -2.25 -11.21 4.82
C GLY A 220 -3.38 -10.30 4.31
N PRO A 221 -3.90 -10.59 3.11
CA PRO A 221 -4.87 -9.76 2.40
C PRO A 221 -6.24 -9.66 3.10
N GLU A 222 -6.67 -10.69 3.83
CA GLU A 222 -7.90 -10.73 4.62
C GLU A 222 -7.96 -9.64 5.70
N HIS A 223 -6.79 -9.19 6.17
CA HIS A 223 -6.66 -8.12 7.17
C HIS A 223 -6.34 -6.75 6.56
N LYS A 224 -6.36 -6.60 5.23
CA LYS A 224 -6.02 -5.34 4.54
C LYS A 224 -6.94 -4.19 4.95
N ALA A 225 -8.25 -4.42 4.99
CA ALA A 225 -9.23 -3.41 5.39
C ALA A 225 -9.04 -2.96 6.84
N LEU A 226 -8.88 -3.92 7.77
CA LEU A 226 -8.62 -3.65 9.19
C LEU A 226 -7.33 -2.85 9.40
N ARG A 227 -6.23 -3.22 8.72
CA ARG A 227 -4.96 -2.48 8.79
C ARG A 227 -5.11 -1.07 8.24
N LYS A 228 -5.89 -0.88 7.16
CA LYS A 228 -6.17 0.44 6.60
C LYS A 228 -6.92 1.31 7.61
N THR A 229 -7.95 0.78 8.28
CA THR A 229 -8.70 1.50 9.32
C THR A 229 -7.83 1.86 10.51
N LEU A 230 -7.05 0.92 11.06
CA LEU A 230 -6.27 1.16 12.29
C LEU A 230 -4.96 1.94 12.07
N MET A 231 -4.51 2.11 10.83
CA MET A 231 -3.26 2.80 10.51
C MET A 231 -3.43 4.02 9.60
N GLY A 232 -4.64 4.27 9.10
CA GLY A 232 -4.91 5.29 8.07
C GLY A 232 -4.57 6.69 8.55
N ASP A 233 -5.01 7.03 9.76
CA ASP A 233 -4.91 8.37 10.33
C ASP A 233 -3.68 8.56 11.24
N LEU A 234 -2.82 7.54 11.34
CA LEU A 234 -1.61 7.61 12.17
C LEU A 234 -0.47 8.31 11.42
N ALA A 235 0.20 9.24 12.10
CA ALA A 235 1.35 9.95 11.59
C ALA A 235 2.57 9.02 11.33
N GLY A 236 3.37 9.39 10.33
CA GLY A 236 4.64 8.72 10.01
C GLY A 236 4.53 7.62 8.94
N SER A 237 5.64 6.90 8.76
CA SER A 237 5.78 5.85 7.75
C SER A 237 5.42 4.48 8.31
N ALA A 238 4.66 3.67 7.57
CA ALA A 238 4.47 2.26 7.93
C ALA A 238 5.72 1.39 7.67
N ALA A 239 6.68 1.87 6.88
CA ALA A 239 7.86 1.10 6.45
C ALA A 239 9.06 1.27 7.39
N TRP A 240 9.27 2.49 7.91
CA TRP A 240 10.48 2.85 8.64
C TRP A 240 10.18 3.24 10.08
N ARG A 241 10.91 2.66 11.05
CA ARG A 241 10.75 3.02 12.47
C ARG A 241 11.15 4.46 12.74
N THR A 242 12.33 4.83 12.25
CA THR A 242 12.79 6.21 12.16
C THR A 242 12.82 6.48 10.66
N PRO A 243 11.96 7.35 10.15
CA PRO A 243 12.08 7.80 8.77
C PRO A 243 13.50 8.32 8.54
N PRO A 244 14.12 8.08 7.38
CA PRO A 244 15.35 8.78 7.01
C PRO A 244 15.17 10.28 7.29
N ALA A 245 16.22 10.92 7.83
CA ALA A 245 16.17 12.33 8.21
C ALA A 245 15.58 13.19 7.08
N GLU A 246 14.87 14.25 7.44
CA GLU A 246 14.15 15.16 6.56
C GLU A 246 15.07 16.00 5.64
N ASP A 247 16.29 15.53 5.38
CA ASP A 247 17.11 15.87 4.20
C ASP A 247 16.86 14.89 3.03
N ALA A 248 15.92 13.94 3.18
CA ALA A 248 15.52 12.97 2.16
C ALA A 248 14.00 12.97 1.87
N GLN A 249 13.32 14.08 2.11
CA GLN A 249 12.18 14.47 1.27
C GLN A 249 12.70 15.57 0.35
N PRO A 250 12.62 15.44 -0.98
CA PRO A 250 12.95 16.57 -1.80
C PRO A 250 11.88 17.64 -1.51
N ALA A 251 12.30 18.70 -0.83
CA ALA A 251 11.66 20.01 -0.88
C ALA A 251 11.17 20.20 -2.32
N ALA A 252 9.85 20.40 -2.48
CA ALA A 252 9.14 20.53 -3.76
C ALA A 252 10.13 20.63 -4.93
N LYS A 253 10.51 19.48 -5.55
CA LYS A 253 11.62 19.46 -6.51
C LYS A 253 11.33 20.56 -7.52
N ALA A 254 12.09 21.64 -7.48
CA ALA A 254 12.16 22.54 -8.62
C ALA A 254 12.57 21.63 -9.76
N SER A 255 11.63 21.35 -10.65
CA SER A 255 11.80 20.35 -11.69
C SER A 255 13.10 20.65 -12.41
N LEU A 256 14.02 19.69 -12.42
CA LEU A 256 15.25 19.82 -13.21
C LEU A 256 14.92 19.83 -14.71
N VAL A 257 13.77 19.26 -15.09
CA VAL A 257 13.26 19.31 -16.45
C VAL A 257 13.05 20.77 -16.89
N GLY A 258 13.65 21.13 -18.01
CA GLY A 258 13.68 22.47 -18.58
C GLY A 258 14.89 23.30 -18.15
N ARG A 259 15.70 22.85 -17.19
CA ARG A 259 16.96 23.52 -16.84
C ARG A 259 18.07 23.16 -17.82
N ARG A 260 18.98 24.12 -18.00
CA ARG A 260 20.20 23.96 -18.78
C ARG A 260 21.29 23.32 -17.93
N VAL A 261 22.10 22.48 -18.55
CA VAL A 261 23.21 21.76 -17.92
C VAL A 261 24.42 21.81 -18.85
N ARG A 262 25.62 21.83 -18.28
CA ARG A 262 26.90 21.71 -18.97
C ARG A 262 27.62 20.47 -18.48
N LEU A 263 28.12 19.63 -19.39
CA LEU A 263 28.99 18.51 -19.02
C LEU A 263 30.35 19.06 -18.55
N ASP A 264 30.82 18.59 -17.39
CA ASP A 264 32.18 18.88 -16.92
C ASP A 264 33.11 17.68 -17.15
N ASP A 265 32.64 16.45 -16.91
CA ASP A 265 33.38 15.20 -17.16
C ASP A 265 32.44 13.98 -17.19
N THR A 266 32.78 12.94 -17.93
CA THR A 266 32.02 11.68 -18.00
C THR A 266 32.95 10.49 -18.14
N SER A 267 32.63 9.39 -17.44
CA SER A 267 33.40 8.15 -17.50
C SER A 267 32.95 7.20 -18.62
N ASP A 268 31.95 7.56 -19.43
CA ASP A 268 31.48 6.71 -20.54
C ASP A 268 32.54 6.66 -21.68
N PRO A 269 33.20 5.51 -21.92
CA PRO A 269 34.23 5.42 -22.95
C PRO A 269 33.67 5.39 -24.38
N TYR A 270 32.36 5.37 -24.55
CA TYR A 270 31.67 5.30 -25.85
C TYR A 270 30.97 6.60 -26.25
N THR A 271 30.98 7.62 -25.40
CA THR A 271 30.38 8.92 -25.73
C THR A 271 31.33 9.77 -26.58
N THR A 272 30.74 10.56 -27.48
CA THR A 272 31.44 11.63 -28.21
C THR A 272 31.22 13.00 -27.58
N LEU A 273 30.49 13.06 -26.46
CA LEU A 273 30.18 14.29 -25.74
C LEU A 273 31.46 14.86 -25.11
N ALA A 274 31.83 16.08 -25.46
CA ALA A 274 33.01 16.73 -24.91
C ALA A 274 32.67 17.50 -23.61
N PRO A 275 33.58 17.56 -22.63
CA PRO A 275 33.51 18.53 -21.55
C PRO A 275 33.27 19.95 -22.07
N GLY A 276 32.30 20.65 -21.50
CA GLY A 276 31.84 21.97 -21.91
C GLY A 276 30.61 21.97 -22.80
N THR A 277 30.19 20.83 -23.37
CA THR A 277 28.93 20.73 -24.13
C THR A 277 27.75 21.01 -23.21
N GLU A 278 26.76 21.74 -23.72
CA GLU A 278 25.56 22.13 -22.97
C GLU A 278 24.31 21.48 -23.55
N GLY A 279 23.29 21.34 -22.72
CA GLY A 279 22.02 20.74 -23.11
C GLY A 279 20.89 21.11 -22.16
N THR A 280 19.68 20.70 -22.50
CA THR A 280 18.48 20.92 -21.68
C THR A 280 17.96 19.61 -21.14
N ILE A 281 17.67 19.55 -19.84
CA ILE A 281 17.14 18.34 -19.20
C ILE A 281 15.69 18.15 -19.63
N ASN A 282 15.39 17.01 -20.26
CA ASN A 282 14.04 16.68 -20.75
C ASN A 282 13.27 15.80 -19.78
N HIS A 283 13.97 14.91 -19.08
CA HIS A 283 13.34 13.93 -18.19
C HIS A 283 14.34 13.46 -17.12
N VAL A 284 13.82 13.12 -15.94
CA VAL A 284 14.58 12.45 -14.89
C VAL A 284 13.87 11.14 -14.59
N ASP A 285 14.56 10.02 -14.78
CA ASP A 285 13.96 8.70 -14.57
C ASP A 285 13.95 8.30 -13.08
N ASP A 286 13.31 7.18 -12.77
CA ASP A 286 13.17 6.66 -11.40
C ASP A 286 14.51 6.27 -10.75
N LEU A 287 15.58 6.12 -11.54
CA LEU A 287 16.94 5.87 -11.06
C LEU A 287 17.72 7.18 -10.81
N GLY A 288 17.16 8.33 -11.18
CA GLY A 288 17.76 9.65 -11.00
C GLY A 288 18.64 10.11 -12.17
N THR A 289 18.66 9.39 -13.29
CA THR A 289 19.43 9.78 -14.49
C THR A 289 18.79 11.00 -15.15
N LEU A 290 19.60 12.00 -15.49
CA LEU A 290 19.17 13.17 -16.25
C LEU A 290 19.25 12.86 -17.74
N HIS A 291 18.09 12.75 -18.39
CA HIS A 291 17.99 12.63 -19.84
C HIS A 291 18.06 14.04 -20.43
N VAL A 292 19.16 14.33 -21.12
CA VAL A 292 19.48 15.67 -21.64
C VAL A 292 19.31 15.67 -23.16
N ALA A 293 18.57 16.63 -23.70
CA ALA A 293 18.71 17.03 -25.10
C ALA A 293 19.96 17.90 -25.21
N TRP A 294 21.08 17.28 -25.57
CA TRP A 294 22.33 17.98 -25.81
C TRP A 294 22.26 18.80 -27.09
N ASP A 295 22.87 19.99 -27.08
CA ASP A 295 22.86 20.91 -28.22
C ASP A 295 23.62 20.33 -29.44
N ASP A 296 24.50 19.35 -29.21
CA ASP A 296 25.22 18.60 -30.25
C ASP A 296 24.46 17.37 -30.78
N GLY A 297 23.27 17.08 -30.24
CA GLY A 297 22.42 15.96 -30.63
C GLY A 297 22.77 14.62 -29.96
N SER A 298 23.70 14.61 -29.00
CA SER A 298 23.99 13.43 -28.18
C SER A 298 22.76 12.99 -27.37
N THR A 299 22.72 11.70 -27.04
CA THR A 299 21.67 11.07 -26.22
C THR A 299 22.21 10.56 -24.88
N LEU A 300 23.43 10.95 -24.49
CA LEU A 300 24.02 10.52 -23.22
C LEU A 300 23.17 11.02 -22.05
N GLY A 301 22.72 10.10 -21.19
CA GLY A 301 22.10 10.45 -19.91
C GLY A 301 23.19 10.72 -18.88
N LEU A 302 23.02 11.75 -18.04
CA LEU A 302 23.95 12.04 -16.94
C LEU A 302 23.49 11.31 -15.68
N VAL A 303 24.35 10.51 -15.09
CA VAL A 303 24.12 9.79 -13.84
C VAL A 303 24.73 10.59 -12.68
N PRO A 304 23.90 11.13 -11.75
CA PRO A 304 24.42 11.87 -10.60
C PRO A 304 25.36 11.01 -9.74
N GLY A 305 26.60 11.48 -9.57
CA GLY A 305 27.63 10.80 -8.78
C GLY A 305 28.58 9.92 -9.61
N GLU A 306 28.28 9.69 -10.88
CA GLU A 306 29.18 9.04 -11.85
C GLU A 306 29.67 10.05 -12.89
N ASP A 307 28.77 10.88 -13.43
CA ASP A 307 29.11 12.00 -14.31
C ASP A 307 29.22 13.32 -13.54
N SER A 308 30.14 14.19 -13.97
CA SER A 308 30.32 15.54 -13.46
C SER A 308 29.69 16.56 -14.40
N TYR A 309 28.85 17.44 -13.85
CA TYR A 309 28.14 18.45 -14.63
C TYR A 309 27.73 19.65 -13.77
N THR A 310 27.51 20.78 -14.43
CA THR A 310 27.08 22.04 -13.81
C THR A 310 25.69 22.44 -14.32
N LEU A 311 24.74 22.68 -13.41
CA LEU A 311 23.45 23.29 -13.76
C LEU A 311 23.61 24.79 -14.01
N LEU A 312 23.08 25.29 -15.14
CA LEU A 312 23.10 26.69 -15.55
C LEU A 312 21.83 27.45 -15.12
#